data_AF-A0A3B0Z9Q9-F1
#
_entry.id   AF-A0A3B0Z9Q9-F1
#
_cell.length_a   1.000
_cell.length_b   1.000
_cell.length_c   1.000
_cell.angle_alpha   90.00
_cell.angle_beta   90.00
_cell.angle_gamma   90.00
#
_symmetry.space_group_name_H-M   'P 1'
#
loop_
_entity.id
_entity.type
_entity.pdbx_description
1 polymer ?
#
loop_
_entity_poly.entity_id
_entity_poly.type
_entity_poly.pdbx_seq_one_letter_code
_entity_poly.pdbx_strand_id
1 'polypeptide(L)'
;MSENYTLNPGITLPIGIKVKVKKIADEYYSLTNNKVVVTSGVRTAKSQAVAMYGKLSGGDSLIIYKNQIAAKEIKKAYDDGSAAKKPKNEIISDIEKRIGSQVKKGIYISKHLKEGAVDIRSRDMSSDEKTKFKRVAKGFAVVVILETTPPHFHLQF
;
A
#
# COMPACT_ATOMS: atom_id res chain seq x y z
N MET A 1 -24.16 9.39 8.04
CA MET A 1 -23.73 8.05 8.48
C MET A 1 -22.27 8.14 8.89
N SER A 2 -21.93 7.82 10.14
CA SER A 2 -20.53 7.80 10.59
C SER A 2 -19.78 6.65 9.92
N GLU A 3 -18.62 6.94 9.34
CA GLU A 3 -17.71 5.90 8.86
C GLU A 3 -16.97 5.29 10.07
N ASN A 4 -16.94 3.96 10.16
CA ASN A 4 -16.19 3.22 11.19
C ASN A 4 -14.71 3.03 10.83
N TYR A 5 -14.24 3.81 9.87
CA TYR A 5 -12.84 3.94 9.52
C TYR A 5 -12.44 5.40 9.36
N THR A 6 -11.15 5.67 9.42
CA THR A 6 -10.57 6.97 9.06
C THR A 6 -9.54 6.81 7.95
N LEU A 7 -9.33 7.86 7.16
CA LEU A 7 -8.29 7.92 6.14
C LEU A 7 -7.15 8.78 6.67
N ASN A 8 -5.91 8.32 6.51
CA ASN A 8 -4.76 9.20 6.68
C ASN A 8 -4.84 10.38 5.68
N PRO A 9 -4.29 11.56 6.03
CA PRO A 9 -4.28 12.71 5.13
C PRO A 9 -3.73 12.38 3.74
N GLY A 10 -4.43 12.83 2.69
CA GLY A 10 -4.03 12.61 1.29
C GLY A 10 -4.37 11.23 0.72
N ILE A 11 -4.99 10.34 1.50
CA ILE A 11 -5.47 9.05 0.99
C ILE A 11 -6.86 9.19 0.38
N THR A 12 -7.02 8.62 -0.81
CA THR A 12 -8.31 8.51 -1.49
C THR A 12 -8.58 7.04 -1.83
N LEU A 13 -9.87 6.67 -1.80
CA LEU A 13 -10.34 5.34 -2.17
C LEU A 13 -11.32 5.46 -3.33
N PRO A 14 -11.17 4.69 -4.42
CA PRO A 14 -12.20 4.56 -5.44
C PRO A 14 -13.51 4.07 -4.82
N ILE A 15 -14.64 4.44 -5.41
CA ILE A 15 -15.96 4.15 -4.85
C ILE A 15 -16.17 2.65 -4.54
N GLY A 16 -15.74 1.75 -5.43
CA GLY A 16 -15.85 0.31 -5.23
C GLY A 16 -15.03 -0.19 -4.03
N ILE A 17 -13.83 0.36 -3.82
CA ILE A 17 -12.98 0.04 -2.67
C ILE A 17 -13.53 0.65 -1.39
N LYS A 18 -14.05 1.87 -1.45
CA LYS A 18 -14.69 2.55 -0.32
C LYS A 18 -15.83 1.72 0.26
N VAL A 19 -16.67 1.14 -0.60
CA VAL A 19 -17.77 0.25 -0.18
C VAL A 19 -17.24 -1.00 0.52
N LYS A 20 -16.20 -1.66 -0.03
CA LYS A 20 -15.61 -2.85 0.59
C LYS A 20 -14.95 -2.54 1.94
N VAL A 21 -14.16 -1.46 2.02
CA VAL A 21 -13.52 -0.99 3.26
C VAL A 21 -14.57 -0.64 4.32
N LYS A 22 -15.66 0.03 3.93
CA LYS A 22 -16.75 0.34 4.86
C LYS A 22 -17.36 -0.94 5.47
N LYS A 23 -17.66 -1.96 4.66
CA LYS A 23 -18.21 -3.23 5.17
C LYS A 23 -17.26 -3.91 6.15
N ILE A 24 -15.97 -3.97 5.82
CA ILE A 24 -14.93 -4.51 6.72
C ILE A 24 -14.89 -3.72 8.03
N ALA A 25 -14.90 -2.39 7.95
CA ALA A 25 -14.83 -1.51 9.12
C ALA A 25 -16.06 -1.64 10.02
N ASP A 26 -17.26 -1.76 9.44
CA ASP A 26 -18.51 -1.91 10.18
C ASP A 26 -18.56 -3.27 10.91
N GLU A 27 -18.17 -4.36 10.24
CA GLU A 27 -18.08 -5.68 10.87
C GLU A 27 -17.00 -5.71 11.96
N TYR A 28 -15.82 -5.16 11.69
CA TYR A 28 -14.76 -5.06 12.70
C TYR A 28 -15.22 -4.25 13.92
N TYR A 29 -15.90 -3.12 13.71
CA TYR A 29 -16.44 -2.28 14.77
C TYR A 29 -17.47 -3.03 15.62
N SER A 30 -18.35 -3.82 15.00
CA SER A 30 -19.32 -4.64 15.75
C SER A 30 -18.67 -5.67 16.68
N LEU A 31 -17.44 -6.13 16.37
CA LEU A 31 -16.70 -7.13 17.13
C LEU A 31 -15.75 -6.56 18.19
N THR A 32 -15.42 -5.28 18.10
CA THR A 32 -14.31 -4.67 18.88
C THR A 32 -14.66 -3.32 19.47
N ASN A 33 -15.71 -2.66 18.99
CA ASN A 33 -16.04 -1.26 19.23
C ASN A 33 -14.90 -0.29 18.81
N ASN A 34 -13.95 -0.75 18.00
CA ASN A 34 -12.81 0.03 17.54
C ASN A 34 -12.89 0.32 16.04
N LYS A 35 -12.44 1.51 15.65
CA LYS A 35 -12.37 1.93 14.24
C LYS A 35 -11.07 1.48 13.61
N VAL A 36 -11.06 1.31 12.29
CA VAL A 36 -9.84 1.01 11.53
C VAL A 36 -9.26 2.27 10.89
N VAL A 37 -7.95 2.31 10.70
CA VAL A 37 -7.28 3.44 10.03
C VAL A 37 -6.67 2.99 8.73
N VAL A 38 -7.12 3.59 7.63
CA VAL A 38 -6.57 3.36 6.29
C VAL A 38 -5.34 4.23 6.11
N THR A 39 -4.19 3.59 5.95
CA THR A 39 -2.89 4.27 5.81
C THR A 39 -2.45 4.41 4.37
N SER A 40 -2.98 3.58 3.47
CA SER A 40 -2.75 3.67 2.02
C SER A 40 -3.97 3.17 1.26
N GLY A 41 -4.28 3.83 0.15
CA GLY A 41 -5.32 3.42 -0.78
C GLY A 41 -4.74 3.15 -2.17
N VAL A 42 -5.46 3.58 -3.19
CA VAL A 42 -4.92 3.60 -4.55
C VAL A 42 -3.79 4.61 -4.61
N ARG A 43 -2.67 4.17 -5.19
CA ARG A 43 -1.47 4.99 -5.31
C ARG A 43 -1.37 5.53 -6.72
N THR A 44 -1.01 6.80 -6.82
CA THR A 44 -0.45 7.37 -8.04
C THR A 44 0.97 6.85 -8.23
N ALA A 45 1.53 7.04 -9.44
CA ALA A 45 2.93 6.75 -9.69
C ALA A 45 3.84 7.45 -8.67
N LYS A 46 3.55 8.71 -8.34
CA LYS A 46 4.27 9.50 -7.33
C LYS A 46 4.22 8.88 -5.94
N SER A 47 3.04 8.59 -5.41
CA SER A 47 2.94 8.01 -4.05
C SER A 47 3.55 6.61 -3.98
N GLN A 48 3.45 5.83 -5.07
CA GLN A 48 4.16 4.55 -5.14
C GLN A 48 5.68 4.76 -5.19
N ALA A 49 6.19 5.76 -5.91
CA ALA A 49 7.61 6.07 -5.95
C ALA A 49 8.16 6.44 -4.56
N VAL A 50 7.42 7.25 -3.79
CA VAL A 50 7.77 7.57 -2.41
C VAL A 50 7.87 6.30 -1.55
N ALA A 51 6.90 5.40 -1.67
CA ALA A 51 6.91 4.13 -0.93
C ALA A 51 8.09 3.21 -1.34
N MET A 52 8.39 3.13 -2.64
CA MET A 52 9.51 2.35 -3.17
C MET A 52 10.86 2.92 -2.72
N TYR A 53 11.01 4.25 -2.75
CA TYR A 53 12.18 4.92 -2.19
C TYR A 53 12.35 4.58 -0.71
N GLY A 54 11.28 4.70 0.09
CA GLY A 54 11.30 4.37 1.52
C GLY A 54 11.82 2.96 1.79
N LYS A 55 11.29 1.96 1.07
CA LYS A 55 11.74 0.56 1.16
C LYS A 55 13.23 0.42 0.82
N LEU A 56 13.65 0.92 -0.35
CA LEU A 56 15.03 0.78 -0.83
C LEU A 56 16.04 1.51 0.07
N SER A 57 15.70 2.72 0.54
CA SER A 57 16.52 3.48 1.48
C SER A 57 16.61 2.84 2.86
N GLY A 58 15.61 2.05 3.25
CA GLY A 58 15.61 1.24 4.47
C GLY A 58 16.35 -0.09 4.33
N GLY A 59 16.91 -0.41 3.16
CA GLY A 59 17.63 -1.67 2.91
C GLY A 59 16.76 -2.84 2.44
N ASP A 60 15.47 -2.62 2.18
CA ASP A 60 14.59 -3.69 1.67
C ASP A 60 14.97 -4.14 0.26
N SER A 61 14.76 -5.42 -0.02
CA SER A 61 14.89 -6.01 -1.37
C SER A 61 13.56 -6.02 -2.13
N LEU A 62 13.63 -5.87 -3.45
CA LEU A 62 12.47 -5.99 -4.34
C LEU A 62 12.26 -7.41 -4.89
N ILE A 63 12.93 -8.42 -4.35
CA ILE A 63 12.82 -9.82 -4.81
C ILE A 63 11.40 -10.39 -4.65
N ILE A 64 10.61 -9.85 -3.73
CA ILE A 64 9.23 -10.28 -3.46
C ILE A 64 8.24 -9.89 -4.57
N TYR A 65 8.62 -9.00 -5.48
CA TYR A 65 7.73 -8.52 -6.54
C TYR A 65 7.60 -9.55 -7.65
N LYS A 66 6.36 -9.83 -8.09
CA LYS A 66 6.12 -10.81 -9.17
C LYS A 66 6.75 -10.38 -10.49
N ASN A 67 6.67 -9.09 -10.83
CA ASN A 67 7.28 -8.57 -12.06
C ASN A 67 8.70 -8.08 -11.78
N GLN A 68 9.66 -9.00 -11.87
CA GLN A 68 11.07 -8.71 -11.62
C GLN A 68 11.69 -7.75 -12.65
N ILE A 69 11.18 -7.69 -13.89
CA ILE A 69 11.67 -6.73 -14.89
C ILE A 69 11.33 -5.30 -14.44
N ALA A 70 10.06 -5.06 -14.09
CA ALA A 70 9.61 -3.76 -13.60
C ALA A 70 10.29 -3.38 -12.26
N ALA A 71 10.51 -4.36 -11.38
CA ALA A 71 11.21 -4.14 -10.11
C ALA A 71 12.67 -3.70 -10.33
N LYS A 72 13.39 -4.35 -11.26
CA LYS A 72 14.78 -4.02 -11.60
C LYS A 72 14.90 -2.61 -12.18
N GLU A 73 13.97 -2.15 -13.02
CA GLU A 73 13.98 -0.78 -13.53
C GLU A 73 13.88 0.27 -12.41
N ILE A 74 13.03 0.00 -11.41
CA ILE A 74 12.88 0.87 -10.24
C ILE A 74 14.13 0.84 -9.37
N LYS A 75 14.66 -0.35 -9.08
CA LYS A 75 15.90 -0.49 -8.31
C LYS A 75 17.06 0.23 -8.99
N LYS A 76 17.19 0.10 -10.30
CA LYS A 76 18.22 0.80 -11.07
C LYS A 76 18.09 2.32 -10.94
N ALA A 77 16.88 2.87 -11.04
CA ALA A 77 16.68 4.32 -10.85
C ALA A 77 17.12 4.79 -9.45
N TYR A 78 16.84 3.99 -8.42
CA TYR A 78 17.30 4.27 -7.06
C TYR A 78 18.83 4.16 -6.93
N ASP A 79 19.42 3.08 -7.41
CA ASP A 79 20.85 2.80 -7.32
C ASP A 79 21.66 3.89 -8.06
N ASP A 80 21.26 4.22 -9.30
CA ASP A 80 21.90 5.27 -10.11
C ASP A 80 21.82 6.63 -9.41
N GLY A 81 20.63 6.98 -8.89
CA GLY A 81 20.42 8.24 -8.17
C GLY A 81 21.23 8.32 -6.87
N SER A 82 21.32 7.21 -6.13
CA SER A 82 22.08 7.11 -4.89
C SER A 82 23.59 7.20 -5.15
N ALA A 83 24.09 6.50 -6.17
CA ALA A 83 25.49 6.55 -6.59
C ALA A 83 25.91 7.94 -7.06
N ALA A 84 25.02 8.64 -7.77
CA ALA A 84 25.19 10.03 -8.18
C ALA A 84 24.96 11.05 -7.05
N LYS A 85 24.67 10.61 -5.81
CA LYS A 85 24.36 11.46 -4.64
C LYS A 85 23.24 12.48 -4.90
N LYS A 86 22.25 12.10 -5.72
CA LYS A 86 21.12 12.98 -6.02
C LYS A 86 20.30 13.27 -4.75
N PRO A 87 19.71 14.47 -4.65
CA PRO A 87 18.70 14.76 -3.64
C PRO A 87 17.54 13.76 -3.65
N LYS A 88 16.99 13.46 -2.46
CA LYS A 88 15.89 12.50 -2.28
C LYS A 88 14.71 12.71 -3.24
N ASN A 89 14.29 13.96 -3.42
CA ASN A 89 13.19 14.33 -4.31
C ASN A 89 13.48 14.00 -5.78
N GLU A 90 14.73 14.13 -6.24
CA GLU A 90 15.13 13.75 -7.59
C GLU A 90 15.11 12.23 -7.79
N ILE A 91 15.60 11.46 -6.81
CA ILE A 91 15.55 9.99 -6.86
C ILE A 91 14.08 9.52 -6.93
N ILE A 92 13.20 10.11 -6.11
CA ILE A 92 11.76 9.81 -6.15
C ILE A 92 11.16 10.16 -7.51
N SER A 93 11.54 11.29 -8.11
CA SER A 93 11.08 11.69 -9.45
C SER A 93 11.53 10.71 -10.53
N ASP A 94 12.78 10.21 -10.47
CA ASP A 94 13.28 9.23 -11.42
C ASP A 94 12.58 7.87 -11.27
N ILE A 95 12.30 7.43 -10.03
CA ILE A 95 11.48 6.25 -9.76
C ILE A 95 10.05 6.44 -10.29
N GLU A 96 9.44 7.60 -10.06
CA GLU A 96 8.10 7.95 -10.53
C GLU A 96 8.00 7.84 -12.05
N LYS A 97 8.99 8.35 -12.79
CA LYS A 97 9.03 8.24 -14.27
C LYS A 97 9.01 6.78 -14.73
N ARG A 98 9.73 5.88 -14.04
CA ARG A 98 9.73 4.44 -14.35
C ARG A 98 8.36 3.82 -14.10
N ILE A 99 7.78 4.07 -12.93
CA ILE A 99 6.44 3.58 -12.58
C ILE A 99 5.39 4.13 -13.54
N GLY A 100 5.43 5.42 -13.86
CA GLY A 100 4.51 6.04 -14.82
C GLY A 100 4.62 5.43 -16.22
N SER A 101 5.84 5.15 -16.68
CA SER A 101 6.08 4.47 -17.96
C SER A 101 5.55 3.04 -17.96
N GLN A 102 5.71 2.31 -16.85
CA GLN A 102 5.17 0.96 -16.68
C GLN A 102 3.63 0.99 -16.73
N VAL A 103 3.00 1.88 -15.97
CA VAL A 103 1.53 2.02 -15.93
C VAL A 103 0.97 2.35 -17.32
N LYS A 104 1.61 3.25 -18.08
CA LYS A 104 1.22 3.55 -19.47
C LYS A 104 1.25 2.33 -20.40
N LYS A 105 2.12 1.36 -20.11
CA LYS A 105 2.22 0.08 -20.84
C LYS A 105 1.33 -1.02 -20.26
N GLY A 106 0.46 -0.70 -19.30
CA GLY A 106 -0.38 -1.68 -18.59
C GLY A 106 0.40 -2.57 -17.61
N ILE A 107 1.65 -2.21 -17.30
CA ILE A 107 2.52 -2.93 -16.36
C ILE A 107 2.36 -2.28 -14.97
N TYR A 108 1.88 -3.06 -14.01
CA TYR A 108 1.66 -2.57 -12.65
C TYR A 108 2.59 -3.32 -11.68
N ILE A 109 3.62 -2.64 -11.18
CA ILE A 109 4.54 -3.22 -10.19
C ILE A 109 3.84 -3.53 -8.86
N SER A 110 2.78 -2.79 -8.53
CA SER A 110 1.98 -2.96 -7.31
C SER A 110 0.49 -2.91 -7.63
N LYS A 111 -0.31 -3.68 -6.88
CA LYS A 111 -1.77 -3.67 -6.98
C LYS A 111 -2.39 -2.34 -6.52
N HIS A 112 -1.69 -1.54 -5.71
CA HIS A 112 -2.11 -0.18 -5.39
C HIS A 112 -2.20 0.73 -6.63
N LEU A 113 -1.46 0.43 -7.70
CA LEU A 113 -1.48 1.22 -8.94
C LEU A 113 -2.65 0.88 -9.87
N LYS A 114 -3.33 -0.25 -9.65
CA LYS A 114 -4.43 -0.75 -10.51
C LYS A 114 -5.76 -0.82 -9.74
N GLU A 115 -5.94 0.06 -8.77
CA GLU A 115 -7.18 0.23 -8.01
C GLU A 115 -7.57 -0.89 -7.03
N GLY A 116 -6.68 -1.87 -6.79
CA GLY A 116 -7.06 -3.11 -6.11
C GLY A 116 -6.52 -3.30 -4.69
N ALA A 117 -5.85 -2.33 -4.08
CA ALA A 117 -5.21 -2.55 -2.78
C ALA A 117 -5.34 -1.39 -1.79
N VAL A 118 -5.41 -1.75 -0.50
CA VAL A 118 -5.55 -0.85 0.64
C VAL A 118 -4.69 -1.36 1.79
N ASP A 119 -4.00 -0.44 2.47
CA ASP A 119 -3.26 -0.75 3.69
C ASP A 119 -4.03 -0.24 4.91
N ILE A 120 -4.22 -1.10 5.91
CA ILE A 120 -4.87 -0.79 7.17
C ILE A 120 -3.86 -0.86 8.29
N ARG A 121 -3.74 0.19 9.10
CA ARG A 121 -2.82 0.24 10.24
C ARG A 121 -3.07 -0.93 11.18
N SER A 122 -1.99 -1.58 11.64
CA SER A 122 -2.08 -2.68 12.61
C SER A 122 -1.23 -2.45 13.86
N ARG A 123 -0.53 -1.31 13.97
CA ARG A 123 0.38 -1.01 15.08
C ARG A 123 -0.33 -0.92 16.43
N ASP A 124 -1.54 -0.38 16.41
CA ASP A 124 -2.41 -0.11 17.56
C ASP A 124 -3.43 -1.22 17.82
N MET A 125 -3.40 -2.29 17.03
CA MET A 125 -4.24 -3.48 17.24
C MET A 125 -3.53 -4.49 18.15
N SER A 126 -4.24 -4.96 19.17
CA SER A 126 -3.90 -6.16 19.94
C SER A 126 -3.89 -7.43 19.06
N SER A 127 -3.36 -8.53 19.58
CA SER A 127 -3.32 -9.81 18.86
C SER A 127 -4.71 -10.37 18.55
N ASP A 128 -5.67 -10.18 19.47
CA ASP A 128 -7.08 -10.56 19.26
C ASP A 128 -7.73 -9.69 18.17
N GLU A 129 -7.53 -8.37 18.22
CA GLU A 129 -8.01 -7.45 17.19
C GLU A 129 -7.43 -7.75 15.81
N LYS A 130 -6.14 -8.05 15.71
CA LYS A 130 -5.51 -8.49 14.45
C LYS A 130 -6.16 -9.76 13.91
N THR A 131 -6.50 -10.70 14.78
CA THR A 131 -7.16 -11.95 14.40
C THR A 131 -8.59 -11.70 13.91
N LYS A 132 -9.37 -10.89 14.64
CA LYS A 132 -10.73 -10.48 14.25
C LYS A 132 -10.72 -9.71 12.94
N PHE A 133 -9.82 -8.73 12.79
CA PHE A 133 -9.65 -7.96 11.57
C PHE A 133 -9.33 -8.87 10.39
N LYS A 134 -8.33 -9.76 10.53
CA LYS A 134 -7.95 -10.71 9.48
C LYS A 134 -9.12 -11.62 9.08
N ARG A 135 -9.92 -12.08 10.04
CA ARG A 135 -11.12 -12.90 9.78
C ARG A 135 -12.15 -12.14 8.96
N VAL A 136 -12.51 -10.92 9.38
CA VAL A 136 -13.47 -10.05 8.66
C VAL A 136 -12.94 -9.74 7.25
N ALA A 137 -11.70 -9.28 7.14
CA ALA A 137 -11.11 -8.87 5.86
C ALA A 137 -11.10 -10.00 4.83
N LYS A 138 -10.88 -11.26 5.25
CA LYS A 138 -10.93 -12.43 4.37
C LYS A 138 -12.31 -12.69 3.75
N GLY A 139 -13.39 -12.16 4.33
CA GLY A 139 -14.73 -12.23 3.73
C GLY A 139 -14.92 -11.32 2.51
N PHE A 140 -14.03 -10.35 2.31
CA PHE A 140 -14.17 -9.30 1.30
C PHE A 140 -12.96 -9.16 0.37
N ALA A 141 -11.76 -9.46 0.86
CA ALA A 141 -10.50 -9.33 0.14
C ALA A 141 -9.97 -10.70 -0.30
N VAL A 142 -9.42 -10.76 -1.51
CA VAL A 142 -8.78 -11.96 -2.08
C VAL A 142 -7.44 -12.24 -1.39
N VAL A 143 -6.73 -11.20 -0.97
CA VAL A 143 -5.46 -11.30 -0.25
C VAL A 143 -5.52 -10.44 1.00
N VAL A 144 -5.07 -11.01 2.12
CA VAL A 144 -4.91 -10.33 3.42
C VAL A 144 -3.57 -10.71 4.01
N ILE A 145 -2.60 -9.81 3.93
CA ILE A 145 -1.24 -10.02 4.44
C ILE A 145 -0.98 -9.04 5.57
N LEU A 146 -0.39 -9.51 6.67
CA LEU A 146 0.13 -8.63 7.71
C LEU A 146 1.60 -8.34 7.38
N GLU A 147 1.90 -7.12 6.97
CA GLU A 147 3.26 -6.63 6.77
C GLU A 147 3.78 -5.98 8.07
N THR A 148 5.07 -6.14 8.37
CA THR A 148 5.66 -5.69 9.64
C THR A 148 6.36 -4.33 9.55
N THR A 149 6.69 -3.86 8.34
CA THR A 149 7.49 -2.63 8.15
C THR A 149 6.92 -1.71 7.06
N PRO A 150 6.22 -0.62 7.42
CA PRO A 150 5.60 -0.37 8.73
C PRO A 150 4.49 -1.41 9.00
N PRO A 151 4.05 -1.61 10.26
CA PRO A 151 3.01 -2.60 10.58
C PRO A 151 1.64 -2.22 9.99
N HIS A 152 1.17 -2.99 9.01
CA HIS A 152 -0.14 -2.83 8.39
C HIS A 152 -0.68 -4.14 7.80
N PHE A 153 -2.00 -4.24 7.67
CA PHE A 153 -2.64 -5.23 6.82
C PHE A 153 -2.74 -4.71 5.40
N HIS A 154 -2.09 -5.41 4.47
CA HIS A 154 -2.25 -5.21 3.03
C HIS A 154 -3.42 -6.06 2.52
N LEU A 155 -4.45 -5.38 2.00
CA LEU A 155 -5.64 -5.97 1.41
C LEU A 155 -5.58 -5.87 -0.11
N GLN A 156 -5.94 -6.95 -0.82
CA GLN A 156 -6.18 -6.92 -2.26
C GLN A 156 -7.59 -7.40 -2.60
N PHE A 157 -8.24 -6.70 -3.52
CA PHE A 157 -9.65 -6.82 -3.86
C PHE A 157 -9.93 -7.24 -5.31
#